data_AF-A0A7U7JEE8-F1
#
_entry.id   AF-A0A7U7JEE8-F1
#
_cell.length_a   1.000
_cell.length_b   1.000
_cell.length_c   1.000
_cell.angle_alpha   90.00
_cell.angle_beta   90.00
_cell.angle_gamma   90.00
#
_symmetry.space_group_name_H-M   'P 1'
#
loop_
_entity.id
_entity.type
_entity.pdbx_description
1 polymer ?
#
loop_
_entity_poly.entity_id
_entity_poly.type
_entity_poly.pdbx_seq_one_letter_code
_entity_poly.pdbx_strand_id
1 'polypeptide(L)'
;MDRPSFAAAWAAATRIYDPANSEAKVAQVIGGDVEKNINNPDPAQRWTNTCAARMGYIFNQSGVTIPSRPGQTVSGADKRQYCFRVRNLIAFLEQRWGKPEIVQ
;
A
#
# COMPACT_ATOMS: atom_id res chain seq x y z
N MET A 1 8.17 19.80 0.27
CA MET A 1 7.51 19.63 -1.03
C MET A 1 7.84 18.21 -1.45
N ASP A 2 7.09 17.21 -0.98
CA ASP A 2 7.58 15.82 -1.03
C ASP A 2 6.52 14.90 -1.64
N ARG A 3 6.02 15.28 -2.82
CA ARG A 3 5.32 14.32 -3.67
C ARG A 3 6.39 13.49 -4.40
N PRO A 4 6.19 12.18 -4.57
CA PRO A 4 7.14 11.37 -5.29
C PRO A 4 7.16 11.79 -6.76
N SER A 5 8.30 11.61 -7.43
CA SER A 5 8.31 11.75 -8.88
C SER A 5 7.40 10.69 -9.50
N PHE A 6 6.67 11.07 -10.54
CA PHE A 6 5.81 10.13 -11.26
C PHE A 6 6.60 8.92 -11.76
N ALA A 7 7.81 9.15 -12.30
CA ALA A 7 8.68 8.08 -12.78
C ALA A 7 9.02 7.05 -11.70
N ALA A 8 9.37 7.49 -10.48
CA ALA A 8 9.67 6.58 -9.37
C ALA A 8 8.44 5.81 -8.91
N ALA A 9 7.29 6.50 -8.79
CA ALA A 9 6.03 5.89 -8.40
C ALA A 9 5.56 4.86 -9.44
N TRP A 10 5.66 5.19 -10.72
CA TRP A 10 5.29 4.30 -11.82
C TRP A 10 6.18 3.07 -11.90
N ALA A 11 7.50 3.23 -11.79
CA ALA A 11 8.43 2.11 -11.75
C ALA A 11 8.13 1.15 -10.58
N ALA A 12 7.78 1.69 -9.40
CA ALA A 12 7.35 0.87 -8.28
C ALA A 12 6.01 0.16 -8.55
N ALA A 13 5.05 0.85 -9.18
CA ALA A 13 3.76 0.28 -9.54
C ALA A 13 3.92 -0.92 -10.49
N THR A 14 4.80 -0.83 -11.49
CA THR A 14 5.09 -1.92 -12.42
C THR A 14 5.66 -3.15 -11.70
N ARG A 15 6.50 -2.98 -10.66
CA ARG A 15 7.10 -4.10 -9.93
C ARG A 15 6.09 -4.92 -9.12
N ILE A 16 5.03 -4.29 -8.63
CA ILE A 16 4.00 -4.94 -7.80
C ILE A 16 2.74 -5.32 -8.59
N TYR A 17 2.67 -4.95 -9.87
CA TYR A 17 1.51 -5.23 -10.72
C TYR A 17 1.60 -6.62 -11.36
N ASP A 18 0.55 -7.41 -11.15
CA ASP A 18 0.28 -8.64 -11.89
C ASP A 18 -1.24 -8.77 -12.08
N PRO A 19 -1.76 -8.66 -13.31
CA PRO A 19 -3.20 -8.75 -13.55
C PRO A 19 -3.76 -10.17 -13.41
N ALA A 20 -2.93 -11.20 -13.55
CA ALA A 20 -3.36 -12.60 -13.48
C ALA A 20 -3.41 -13.09 -12.02
N ASN A 21 -2.49 -12.63 -11.18
CA ASN A 21 -2.37 -13.08 -9.79
C ASN A 21 -2.06 -11.92 -8.83
N SER A 22 -2.93 -10.90 -8.82
CA SER A 22 -2.70 -9.62 -8.14
C SER A 22 -2.42 -9.76 -6.64
N GLU A 23 -3.24 -10.50 -5.89
CA GLU A 23 -3.07 -10.67 -4.45
C GLU A 23 -1.79 -11.45 -4.12
N ALA A 24 -1.53 -12.54 -4.84
CA ALA A 24 -0.34 -13.36 -4.65
C ALA A 24 0.94 -12.55 -4.95
N LYS A 25 0.93 -11.74 -6.01
CA LYS A 25 2.05 -10.85 -6.33
C LYS A 25 2.32 -9.84 -5.22
N VAL A 26 1.27 -9.24 -4.67
CA VAL A 26 1.38 -8.27 -3.56
C VAL A 26 1.93 -8.96 -2.30
N ALA A 27 1.42 -10.14 -1.97
CA ALA A 27 1.90 -10.94 -0.84
C ALA A 27 3.39 -11.26 -0.98
N GLN A 28 3.81 -11.76 -2.15
CA GLN A 28 5.20 -12.10 -2.43
C GLN A 28 6.14 -10.88 -2.38
N VAL A 29 5.71 -9.75 -2.95
CA VAL A 29 6.57 -8.55 -3.08
C VAL A 29 6.73 -7.82 -1.75
N ILE A 30 5.68 -7.75 -0.94
CA ILE A 30 5.70 -7.00 0.34
C ILE A 30 6.12 -7.91 1.51
N GLY A 31 5.65 -9.16 1.54
CA GLY A 31 5.91 -10.10 2.63
C GLY A 31 5.35 -9.65 3.98
N GLY A 32 5.86 -10.26 5.06
CA GLY A 32 5.60 -9.84 6.43
C GLY A 32 4.14 -9.99 6.84
N ASP A 33 3.61 -9.04 7.60
CA ASP A 33 2.22 -9.11 8.05
C ASP A 33 1.23 -8.84 6.91
N VAL A 34 1.64 -8.13 5.85
CA VAL A 34 0.81 -7.97 4.65
C VAL A 34 0.55 -9.33 3.99
N GLU A 35 1.59 -10.13 3.77
CA GLU A 35 1.46 -11.48 3.23
C GLU A 35 0.59 -12.38 4.12
N LYS A 36 0.82 -12.38 5.45
CA LYS A 36 0.02 -13.18 6.39
C LYS A 36 -1.47 -12.85 6.31
N ASN A 37 -1.83 -11.57 6.16
CA ASN A 37 -3.23 -11.17 6.07
C ASN A 37 -3.86 -11.50 4.72
N ILE A 38 -3.11 -11.41 3.62
CA ILE A 38 -3.58 -11.81 2.29
C ILE A 38 -3.78 -13.33 2.21
N ASN A 39 -2.89 -14.10 2.83
CA ASN A 39 -2.92 -15.56 2.83
C ASN A 39 -3.66 -16.15 4.05
N ASN A 40 -4.41 -15.33 4.80
CA ASN A 40 -5.05 -15.78 6.04
C ASN A 40 -5.99 -16.98 5.76
N PRO A 41 -5.86 -18.12 6.46
CA PRO A 41 -6.72 -19.28 6.22
C PRO A 41 -8.19 -19.01 6.53
N ASP A 42 -8.49 -18.10 7.47
CA ASP A 42 -9.84 -17.66 7.79
C ASP A 42 -10.35 -16.65 6.74
N PRO A 43 -11.37 -16.99 5.92
CA PRO A 43 -11.93 -16.11 4.91
C PRO A 43 -12.47 -14.79 5.47
N ALA A 44 -12.92 -14.76 6.73
CA ALA A 44 -13.45 -13.55 7.36
C ALA A 44 -12.35 -12.52 7.67
N GLN A 45 -11.10 -12.99 7.80
CA GLN A 45 -9.93 -12.15 8.09
C GLN A 45 -9.04 -11.91 6.87
N ARG A 46 -9.21 -12.74 5.82
CA ARG A 46 -8.43 -12.66 4.59
C ARG A 46 -8.66 -11.35 3.86
N TRP A 47 -7.57 -10.70 3.45
CA TRP A 47 -7.66 -9.51 2.62
C TRP A 47 -7.92 -9.88 1.16
N THR A 48 -9.02 -9.38 0.62
CA THR A 48 -9.38 -9.52 -0.81
C THR A 48 -9.13 -8.25 -1.62
N ASN A 49 -8.93 -7.11 -0.95
CA ASN A 49 -8.61 -5.84 -1.62
C ASN A 49 -7.20 -5.37 -1.25
N THR A 50 -6.28 -5.49 -2.21
CA THR A 50 -4.87 -5.11 -2.06
C THR A 50 -4.54 -3.69 -2.52
N CYS A 51 -5.53 -2.89 -2.94
CA CYS A 51 -5.30 -1.54 -3.48
C CYS A 51 -4.52 -0.65 -2.51
N ALA A 52 -4.92 -0.61 -1.23
CA ALA A 52 -4.24 0.20 -0.23
C ALA A 52 -2.79 -0.27 0.02
N ALA A 53 -2.57 -1.59 0.04
CA ALA A 53 -1.23 -2.16 0.20
C ALA A 53 -0.33 -1.88 -1.01
N ARG A 54 -0.87 -1.98 -2.24
CA ARG A 54 -0.18 -1.61 -3.49
C ARG A 54 0.28 -0.16 -3.46
N MET A 55 -0.61 0.76 -3.09
CA MET A 55 -0.25 2.17 -2.96
C MET A 55 0.78 2.40 -1.85
N GLY A 56 0.69 1.67 -0.74
CA GLY A 56 1.69 1.72 0.31
C GLY A 56 3.09 1.30 -0.16
N TYR A 57 3.18 0.23 -0.96
CA TYR A 57 4.42 -0.16 -1.60
C TYR A 57 4.95 0.93 -2.54
N ILE A 58 4.10 1.46 -3.41
CA ILE A 58 4.48 2.52 -4.36
C ILE A 58 5.09 3.70 -3.61
N PHE A 59 4.42 4.19 -2.56
CA PHE A 59 4.90 5.30 -1.74
C PHE A 59 6.22 5.00 -1.04
N ASN A 60 6.31 3.84 -0.36
CA ASN A 60 7.53 3.44 0.34
C ASN A 60 8.75 3.34 -0.61
N GLN A 61 8.53 2.87 -1.83
CA GLN A 61 9.58 2.73 -2.86
C GLN A 61 9.86 4.02 -3.64
N SER A 62 8.98 5.02 -3.56
CA SER A 62 9.12 6.31 -4.22
C SER A 62 9.51 7.45 -3.27
N GLY A 63 9.94 7.13 -2.05
CA GLY A 63 10.44 8.11 -1.07
C GLY A 63 9.37 8.71 -0.14
N VAL A 64 8.17 8.16 -0.11
CA VAL A 64 7.08 8.59 0.79
C VAL A 64 6.86 7.54 1.87
N THR A 65 7.36 7.80 3.06
CA THR A 65 7.21 6.88 4.20
C THR A 65 5.81 6.96 4.79
N ILE A 66 5.17 5.80 4.93
CA ILE A 66 3.92 5.67 5.69
C ILE A 66 4.26 5.51 7.18
N PRO A 67 3.67 6.32 8.09
CA PRO A 67 3.88 6.18 9.51
C PRO A 67 3.15 4.96 10.08
N SER A 68 3.70 4.37 11.15
CA SER A 68 3.01 3.32 11.89
C SER A 68 1.80 3.90 12.62
N ARG A 69 0.63 3.29 12.43
CA ARG A 69 -0.63 3.69 13.06
C ARG A 69 -1.40 2.46 13.52
N PRO A 70 -1.57 2.27 14.84
CA PRO A 70 -2.33 1.15 15.38
C PRO A 70 -3.71 1.01 14.73
N GLY A 71 -4.05 -0.19 14.28
CA GLY A 71 -5.33 -0.49 13.64
C GLY A 71 -5.51 0.09 12.23
N GLN A 72 -4.49 0.75 11.66
CA GLN A 72 -4.54 1.33 10.31
C GLN A 72 -3.44 0.84 9.38
N THR A 73 -2.27 0.50 9.93
CA THR A 73 -1.14 -0.04 9.19
C THR A 73 -0.64 -1.36 9.77
N VAL A 74 0.01 -2.15 8.93
CA VAL A 74 0.81 -3.33 9.35
C VAL A 74 2.19 -3.26 8.70
N SER A 75 3.12 -4.09 9.19
CA SER A 75 4.50 -4.11 8.70
C SER A 75 4.67 -5.09 7.52
N GLY A 76 5.41 -4.69 6.50
CA GLY A 76 5.95 -5.61 5.49
C GLY A 76 7.21 -6.33 5.97
N ALA A 77 7.75 -7.24 5.15
CA ALA A 77 9.03 -7.89 5.43
C ALA A 77 10.20 -6.89 5.45
N ASP A 78 10.07 -5.78 4.73
CA ASP A 78 11.01 -4.67 4.68
C ASP A 78 10.94 -3.72 5.90
N LYS A 79 10.13 -4.06 6.91
CA LYS A 79 9.85 -3.28 8.12
C LYS A 79 9.16 -1.93 7.86
N ARG A 80 8.73 -1.66 6.62
CA ARG A 80 7.92 -0.48 6.30
C ARG A 80 6.46 -0.72 6.59
N GLN A 81 5.69 0.36 6.66
CA GLN A 81 4.28 0.32 7.03
C GLN A 81 3.37 0.40 5.80
N TYR A 82 2.25 -0.33 5.88
CA TYR A 82 1.30 -0.47 4.78
C TYR A 82 -0.13 -0.29 5.28
N CYS A 83 -0.84 0.67 4.69
CA CYS A 83 -2.28 0.82 4.88
C CYS A 83 -3.02 -0.35 4.22
N PHE A 84 -4.04 -0.88 4.90
CA PHE A 84 -4.84 -1.99 4.38
C PHE A 84 -6.31 -1.66 4.14
N ARG A 85 -6.73 -0.42 4.46
CA ARG A 85 -8.06 0.11 4.14
C ARG A 85 -7.93 1.33 3.24
N VAL A 86 -8.71 1.36 2.16
CA VAL A 86 -8.70 2.48 1.20
C VAL A 86 -9.04 3.82 1.87
N ARG A 87 -9.99 3.84 2.81
CA ARG A 87 -10.32 5.06 3.57
C ARG A 87 -9.13 5.64 4.36
N ASN A 88 -8.27 4.77 4.91
CA ASN A 88 -7.09 5.21 5.65
C ASN A 88 -6.02 5.75 4.70
N LEU A 89 -5.92 5.17 3.51
CA LEU A 89 -5.06 5.68 2.44
C LEU A 89 -5.48 7.09 2.02
N ILE A 90 -6.78 7.31 1.75
CA ILE A 90 -7.30 8.63 1.36
C ILE A 90 -6.99 9.66 2.46
N ALA A 91 -7.32 9.34 3.71
CA ALA A 91 -7.03 10.23 4.85
C ALA A 91 -5.52 10.53 5.00
N PHE A 92 -4.65 9.55 4.73
CA PHE A 92 -3.20 9.78 4.71
C PHE A 92 -2.77 10.76 3.61
N LEU A 93 -3.34 10.64 2.40
CA LEU A 93 -3.02 11.52 1.27
C LEU A 93 -3.45 12.96 1.55
N GLU A 94 -4.67 13.14 2.04
CA GLU A 94 -5.21 14.46 2.40
C GLU A 94 -4.39 15.10 3.53
N GLN A 95 -4.00 14.32 4.54
CA GLN A 95 -3.16 14.82 5.63
C GLN A 95 -1.76 15.20 5.15
N ARG A 96 -1.18 14.45 4.20
CA ARG A 96 0.21 14.66 3.74
C ARG A 96 0.31 15.76 2.69
N TRP A 97 -0.66 15.90 1.79
CA TRP A 97 -0.59 16.79 0.62
C TRP A 97 -1.72 17.81 0.52
N GLY A 98 -2.64 17.83 1.48
CA GLY A 98 -3.80 18.71 1.46
C GLY A 98 -4.83 18.26 0.44
N LYS A 99 -5.67 19.21 0.00
CA LYS A 99 -6.74 18.94 -0.96
C LYS A 99 -6.17 18.51 -2.33
N PRO A 100 -6.85 17.62 -3.05
CA PRO A 100 -6.49 17.29 -4.42
C PRO A 100 -6.59 18.53 -5.32
N GLU A 101 -5.78 18.56 -6.37
CA GLU A 101 -5.78 19.66 -7.36
C GLU A 101 -7.04 19.66 -8.23
N ILE A 102 -7.60 18.47 -8.48
CA ILE A 102 -8.79 18.25 -9.29
C ILE A 102 -9.74 17.33 -8.51
N VAL A 103 -11.01 17.70 -8.44
CA VAL A 103 -12.12 16.87 -7.96
C VAL A 103 -13.10 16.72 -9.11
N GLN A 104 -13.39 15.49 -9.52
CA GLN A 104 -14.35 15.16 -10.57
C GLN A 104 -15.55 14.41 -9.98
#